data_AF-B1CAX8-F1
#
_entry.id   AF-B1CAX8-F1
#
_cell.length_a   1.000
_cell.length_b   1.000
_cell.length_c   1.000
_cell.angle_alpha   90.00
_cell.angle_beta   90.00
_cell.angle_gamma   90.00
#
_symmetry.space_group_name_H-M   'P 1'
#
loop_
_entity.id
_entity.type
_entity.pdbx_description
1 polymer ?
#
loop_
_entity_poly.entity_id
_entity_poly.type
_entity_poly.pdbx_seq_one_letter_code
_entity_poly.pdbx_strand_id
1 'polypeptide(L)'
;MSKPVKAISFDVNPSFEIEINRFGNVAGINTVNEDAKELLKGYDPTNEDLDDVVEVIMNRLINAGYVKESQRNCIMVSGSKSDSANALKVVNDEVNEALAENNLKSFVLNQDIQFNEKMVEDAHNNNVSFGKYAIIEKLLNDDEDNITLEELSKYSIDELIQFAKENKLDVDELIDEYNDNLEDLLEDEKERHEEQAEEAREKREDEAEAEEDRLEEKREKEEDEREDREDREEHKYEKDDDDEDDRHDSDHDDDHDEDDYHDEDDD
;
A
#
# COMPACT_ATOMS: atom_id res chain seq x y z
N MET A 1 18.15 -27.48 -29.51
CA MET A 1 18.20 -27.82 -28.07
C MET A 1 18.27 -26.49 -27.34
N SER A 2 17.29 -26.18 -26.48
CA SER A 2 17.49 -25.08 -25.54
C SER A 2 18.69 -25.40 -24.65
N LYS A 3 19.46 -24.40 -24.25
CA LYS A 3 20.43 -24.57 -23.16
C LYS A 3 19.63 -24.71 -21.86
N PRO A 4 20.12 -25.42 -20.82
CA PRO A 4 19.59 -25.19 -19.49
C PRO A 4 19.79 -23.71 -19.16
N VAL A 5 18.68 -23.02 -18.92
CA VAL A 5 18.64 -21.64 -18.45
C VAL A 5 18.54 -21.70 -16.94
N LYS A 6 19.33 -20.87 -16.26
CA LYS A 6 19.23 -20.62 -14.83
C LYS A 6 18.45 -19.33 -14.65
N ALA A 7 17.67 -19.21 -13.59
CA ALA A 7 17.03 -17.93 -13.25
C ALA A 7 17.45 -17.47 -11.86
N ILE A 8 17.44 -16.15 -11.68
CA ILE A 8 17.60 -15.46 -10.39
C ILE A 8 16.45 -14.46 -10.26
N SER A 9 15.77 -14.47 -9.12
CA SER A 9 14.81 -13.43 -8.73
C SER A 9 15.58 -12.27 -8.12
N PHE A 10 15.22 -11.06 -8.49
CA PHE A 10 15.79 -9.84 -7.96
C PHE A 10 14.67 -8.90 -7.53
N ASP A 11 14.42 -8.85 -6.22
CA ASP A 11 13.25 -8.24 -5.60
C ASP A 11 13.66 -7.03 -4.76
N VAL A 12 13.34 -5.83 -5.26
CA VAL A 12 13.66 -4.55 -4.61
C VAL A 12 12.40 -3.72 -4.33
N ASN A 13 11.32 -3.99 -5.05
CA ASN A 13 10.26 -3.04 -5.42
C ASN A 13 10.80 -1.96 -6.37
N PRO A 14 10.89 -2.19 -7.70
CA PRO A 14 10.33 -3.30 -8.50
C PRO A 14 10.98 -4.70 -8.37
N SER A 15 10.37 -5.69 -9.05
CA SER A 15 10.82 -7.09 -9.10
C SER A 15 11.16 -7.56 -10.52
N PHE A 16 12.27 -8.30 -10.65
CA PHE A 16 12.80 -8.82 -11.91
C PHE A 16 13.14 -10.31 -11.78
N GLU A 17 13.15 -11.02 -12.90
CA GLU A 17 13.77 -12.34 -12.96
C GLU A 17 14.73 -12.39 -14.14
N ILE A 18 16.01 -12.69 -13.86
CA ILE A 18 17.08 -12.67 -14.85
C ILE A 18 17.34 -14.11 -15.30
N GLU A 19 17.04 -14.41 -16.56
CA GLU A 19 17.40 -15.66 -17.20
C GLU A 19 18.87 -15.62 -17.65
N ILE A 20 19.63 -16.64 -17.30
CA ILE A 20 21.09 -16.68 -17.48
C ILE A 20 21.47 -17.97 -18.19
N ASN A 21 22.29 -17.85 -19.24
CA ASN A 21 22.77 -19.00 -19.99
C ASN A 21 24.06 -19.57 -19.37
N ARG A 22 24.42 -20.82 -19.74
CA ARG A 22 25.59 -21.55 -19.20
C ARG A 22 26.97 -20.85 -19.25
N PHE A 23 27.09 -19.72 -19.95
CA PHE A 23 28.33 -18.93 -20.05
C PHE A 23 28.40 -17.79 -19.03
N GLY A 24 27.30 -17.43 -18.36
CA GLY A 24 27.21 -16.27 -17.47
C GLY A 24 26.38 -15.13 -18.07
N ASN A 25 26.28 -15.03 -19.40
CA ASN A 25 25.52 -13.96 -20.06
C ASN A 25 24.00 -14.12 -19.89
N VAL A 26 23.32 -12.98 -19.81
CA VAL A 26 21.86 -12.88 -19.76
C VAL A 26 21.24 -13.43 -21.04
N ALA A 27 20.19 -14.24 -20.89
CA ALA A 27 19.37 -14.79 -21.96
C ALA A 27 18.04 -14.01 -22.14
N GLY A 28 17.59 -13.34 -21.08
CA GLY A 28 16.43 -12.45 -21.06
C GLY A 28 16.19 -11.92 -19.64
N ILE A 29 15.32 -10.93 -19.50
CA ILE A 29 14.80 -10.46 -18.20
C ILE A 29 13.28 -10.44 -18.27
N ASN A 30 12.65 -11.08 -17.30
CA ASN A 30 11.23 -10.93 -17.03
C ASN A 30 11.01 -9.72 -16.11
N THR A 31 10.14 -8.80 -16.52
CA THR A 31 9.76 -7.61 -15.76
C THR A 31 8.42 -7.90 -15.09
N VAL A 32 8.49 -8.33 -13.83
CA VAL A 32 7.39 -9.01 -13.14
C VAL A 32 6.19 -8.07 -12.91
N ASN A 33 6.46 -6.84 -12.44
CA ASN A 33 5.45 -5.83 -12.17
C ASN A 33 5.55 -4.63 -13.14
N GLU A 34 4.56 -3.72 -13.12
CA GLU A 34 4.54 -2.56 -14.03
C GLU A 34 5.70 -1.58 -13.79
N ASP A 35 6.14 -1.41 -12.53
CA ASP A 35 7.33 -0.63 -12.19
C ASP A 35 8.60 -1.19 -12.86
N ALA A 36 8.78 -2.52 -12.87
CA ALA A 36 9.88 -3.17 -13.58
C ALA A 36 9.84 -2.91 -15.09
N LYS A 37 8.62 -2.96 -15.69
CA LYS A 37 8.40 -2.74 -17.13
C LYS A 37 8.74 -1.31 -17.54
N GLU A 38 8.37 -0.31 -16.75
CA GLU A 38 8.72 1.09 -17.03
C GLU A 38 10.22 1.34 -16.77
N LEU A 39 10.81 0.77 -15.71
CA LEU A 39 12.23 0.95 -15.39
C LEU A 39 13.17 0.42 -16.49
N LEU A 40 12.86 -0.76 -17.06
CA LEU A 40 13.67 -1.39 -18.12
C LEU A 40 13.14 -1.12 -19.54
N LYS A 41 12.24 -0.16 -19.70
CA LYS A 41 11.63 0.20 -20.99
C LYS A 41 12.70 0.56 -22.03
N GLY A 42 12.70 -0.21 -23.13
CA GLY A 42 13.65 -0.03 -24.23
C GLY A 42 15.08 -0.51 -23.94
N TYR A 43 15.30 -1.24 -22.84
CA TYR A 43 16.55 -1.94 -22.55
C TYR A 43 16.43 -3.42 -22.97
N ASP A 44 17.44 -3.91 -23.70
CA ASP A 44 17.54 -5.31 -24.13
C ASP A 44 18.95 -5.83 -23.79
N PRO A 45 19.13 -6.46 -22.61
CA PRO A 45 20.41 -6.99 -22.15
C PRO A 45 20.76 -8.36 -22.77
N THR A 46 20.07 -8.79 -23.83
CA THR A 46 20.26 -10.13 -24.38
C THR A 46 21.71 -10.36 -24.81
N ASN A 47 22.34 -11.37 -24.19
CA ASN A 47 23.73 -11.79 -24.38
C ASN A 47 24.80 -10.83 -23.81
N GLU A 48 24.43 -9.82 -23.03
CA GLU A 48 25.33 -9.04 -22.16
C GLU A 48 25.77 -9.88 -20.94
N ASP A 49 26.92 -9.56 -20.33
CA ASP A 49 27.41 -10.25 -19.14
C ASP A 49 26.58 -9.85 -17.89
N LEU A 50 26.44 -10.75 -16.91
CA LEU A 50 25.49 -10.59 -15.81
C LEU A 50 25.85 -9.44 -14.86
N ASP A 51 27.14 -9.20 -14.68
CA ASP A 51 27.71 -8.09 -13.91
C ASP A 51 27.27 -6.74 -14.48
N ASP A 52 27.63 -6.48 -15.75
CA ASP A 52 27.23 -5.26 -16.49
C ASP A 52 25.71 -4.99 -16.38
N VAL A 53 24.89 -6.04 -16.49
CA VAL A 53 23.42 -5.93 -16.48
C VAL A 53 22.88 -5.61 -15.09
N VAL A 54 23.44 -6.20 -14.02
CA VAL A 54 23.05 -5.88 -12.64
C VAL A 54 23.47 -4.46 -12.27
N GLU A 55 24.67 -4.02 -12.68
CA GLU A 55 25.12 -2.63 -12.52
C GLU A 55 24.13 -1.65 -13.16
N VAL A 56 23.70 -1.91 -14.40
CA VAL A 56 22.70 -1.08 -15.10
C VAL A 56 21.34 -1.07 -14.39
N ILE A 57 20.87 -2.21 -13.85
CA ILE A 57 19.60 -2.28 -13.11
C ILE A 57 19.71 -1.49 -11.80
N MET A 58 20.78 -1.67 -11.02
CA MET A 58 21.01 -0.92 -9.77
C MET A 58 21.10 0.58 -10.02
N ASN A 59 21.85 1.01 -11.03
CA ASN A 59 21.91 2.40 -11.44
C ASN A 59 20.53 2.96 -11.81
N ARG A 60 19.68 2.19 -12.51
CA ARG A 60 18.30 2.63 -12.81
C ARG A 60 17.45 2.74 -11.56
N LEU A 61 17.48 1.74 -10.66
CA LEU A 61 16.74 1.73 -9.39
C LEU A 61 17.07 2.96 -8.54
N ILE A 62 18.37 3.29 -8.42
CA ILE A 62 18.85 4.45 -7.67
C ILE A 62 18.39 5.76 -8.33
N ASN A 63 18.60 5.92 -9.64
CA ASN A 63 18.21 7.14 -10.36
C ASN A 63 16.68 7.38 -10.40
N ALA A 64 15.88 6.32 -10.38
CA ALA A 64 14.41 6.41 -10.28
C ALA A 64 13.91 6.61 -8.83
N GLY A 65 14.80 6.48 -7.82
CA GLY A 65 14.46 6.69 -6.42
C GLY A 65 13.82 5.50 -5.71
N TYR A 66 13.85 4.30 -6.32
CA TYR A 66 13.46 3.04 -5.69
C TYR A 66 14.50 2.55 -4.67
N VAL A 67 15.76 2.98 -4.79
CA VAL A 67 16.80 2.78 -3.77
C VAL A 67 17.43 4.14 -3.45
N LYS A 68 17.27 4.64 -2.21
CA LYS A 68 17.75 5.99 -1.82
C LYS A 68 18.02 6.09 -0.31
N GLU A 69 18.85 7.06 0.09
CA GLU A 69 19.23 7.30 1.50
C GLU A 69 18.02 7.69 2.38
N SER A 70 17.06 8.42 1.83
CA SER A 70 15.90 8.94 2.57
C SER A 70 14.80 7.92 2.85
N GLN A 71 15.07 6.63 2.65
CA GLN A 71 14.16 5.55 2.95
C GLN A 71 14.95 4.31 3.34
N ARG A 72 14.24 3.35 3.90
CA ARG A 72 14.74 1.99 3.98
C ARG A 72 14.81 1.35 2.60
N ASN A 73 15.89 0.62 2.34
CA ASN A 73 16.02 -0.23 1.16
C ASN A 73 16.13 -1.69 1.59
N CYS A 74 15.33 -2.56 0.98
CA CYS A 74 15.40 -4.01 1.15
C CYS A 74 15.54 -4.64 -0.25
N ILE A 75 16.56 -5.47 -0.43
CA ILE A 75 16.89 -6.12 -1.69
C ILE A 75 17.01 -7.61 -1.41
N MET A 76 16.23 -8.43 -2.11
CA MET A 76 16.31 -9.89 -2.04
C MET A 76 16.78 -10.48 -3.37
N VAL A 77 17.72 -11.43 -3.27
CA VAL A 77 18.25 -12.22 -4.37
C VAL A 77 17.88 -13.68 -4.13
N SER A 78 17.01 -14.25 -4.97
CA SER A 78 16.56 -15.65 -4.81
C SER A 78 16.98 -16.55 -5.97
N GLY A 79 17.41 -17.77 -5.66
CA GLY A 79 17.65 -18.80 -6.66
C GLY A 79 18.36 -20.02 -6.10
N SER A 80 18.28 -21.13 -6.83
CA SER A 80 18.92 -22.42 -6.47
C SER A 80 20.43 -22.26 -6.28
N LYS A 81 20.97 -22.48 -5.08
CA LYS A 81 22.44 -22.49 -4.86
C LYS A 81 23.08 -23.67 -5.60
N SER A 82 22.39 -24.80 -5.77
CA SER A 82 22.94 -25.94 -6.52
C SER A 82 23.16 -25.65 -8.01
N ASP A 83 22.34 -24.79 -8.61
CA ASP A 83 22.42 -24.46 -10.03
C ASP A 83 23.10 -23.10 -10.26
N SER A 84 22.76 -22.08 -9.47
CA SER A 84 23.05 -20.67 -9.72
C SER A 84 24.13 -20.05 -8.83
N ALA A 85 24.82 -20.79 -7.95
CA ALA A 85 25.81 -20.25 -7.00
C ALA A 85 26.74 -19.14 -7.55
N ASN A 86 27.39 -19.34 -8.71
CA ASN A 86 28.27 -18.32 -9.29
C ASN A 86 27.51 -17.04 -9.69
N ALA A 87 26.30 -17.18 -10.21
CA ALA A 87 25.48 -16.06 -10.66
C ALA A 87 24.85 -15.32 -9.47
N LEU A 88 24.40 -16.05 -8.43
CA LEU A 88 23.99 -15.46 -7.15
C LEU A 88 25.14 -14.64 -6.54
N LYS A 89 26.37 -15.16 -6.57
CA LYS A 89 27.56 -14.43 -6.11
C LYS A 89 27.77 -13.14 -6.90
N VAL A 90 27.75 -13.19 -8.24
CA VAL A 90 27.91 -11.99 -9.09
C VAL A 90 26.84 -10.96 -8.76
N VAL A 91 25.55 -11.33 -8.74
CA VAL A 91 24.46 -10.41 -8.39
C VAL A 91 24.69 -9.76 -7.01
N ASN A 92 25.12 -10.54 -6.01
CA ASN A 92 25.42 -10.00 -4.69
C ASN A 92 26.64 -9.07 -4.68
N ASP A 93 27.72 -9.42 -5.37
CA ASP A 93 28.93 -8.59 -5.44
C ASP A 93 28.55 -7.22 -6.03
N GLU A 94 27.88 -7.19 -7.19
CA GLU A 94 27.46 -5.96 -7.89
C GLU A 94 26.45 -5.11 -7.08
N VAL A 95 25.47 -5.76 -6.43
CA VAL A 95 24.51 -5.06 -5.56
C VAL A 95 25.23 -4.37 -4.41
N ASN A 96 26.17 -5.06 -3.75
CA ASN A 96 26.93 -4.49 -2.64
C ASN A 96 27.91 -3.39 -3.11
N GLU A 97 28.52 -3.53 -4.30
CA GLU A 97 29.38 -2.51 -4.90
C GLU A 97 28.57 -1.24 -5.22
N ALA A 98 27.45 -1.36 -5.95
CA ALA A 98 26.58 -0.23 -6.28
C ALA A 98 26.02 0.49 -5.03
N LEU A 99 25.65 -0.24 -3.98
CA LEU A 99 25.26 0.34 -2.70
C LEU A 99 26.41 1.09 -2.02
N ALA A 100 27.61 0.50 -1.98
CA ALA A 100 28.79 1.09 -1.35
C ALA A 100 29.26 2.36 -2.07
N GLU A 101 29.31 2.37 -3.40
CA GLU A 101 29.70 3.54 -4.21
C GLU A 101 28.76 4.73 -3.97
N ASN A 102 27.45 4.46 -3.84
CA ASN A 102 26.43 5.48 -3.60
C ASN A 102 26.24 5.80 -2.10
N ASN A 103 26.98 5.16 -1.20
CA ASN A 103 26.85 5.27 0.28
C ASN A 103 25.43 4.93 0.78
N LEU A 104 24.72 4.04 0.09
CA LEU A 104 23.36 3.64 0.40
C LEU A 104 23.34 2.46 1.38
N LYS A 105 22.55 2.59 2.45
CA LYS A 105 22.25 1.47 3.33
C LYS A 105 21.11 0.65 2.74
N SER A 106 21.28 -0.67 2.70
CA SER A 106 20.24 -1.63 2.33
C SER A 106 20.41 -2.92 3.12
N PHE A 107 19.29 -3.57 3.40
CA PHE A 107 19.27 -4.98 3.74
C PHE A 107 19.41 -5.76 2.43
N VAL A 108 20.31 -6.74 2.44
CA VAL A 108 20.54 -7.63 1.29
C VAL A 108 20.28 -9.05 1.78
N LEU A 109 19.20 -9.64 1.27
CA LEU A 109 18.68 -10.95 1.65
C LEU A 109 18.95 -11.95 0.53
N ASN A 110 19.29 -13.19 0.89
CA ASN A 110 19.60 -14.26 -0.04
C ASN A 110 18.79 -15.51 0.29
N GLN A 111 18.17 -16.08 -0.74
CA GLN A 111 17.23 -17.19 -0.58
C GLN A 111 17.59 -18.34 -1.54
N ASP A 112 17.92 -19.51 -1.01
CA ASP A 112 18.10 -20.75 -1.75
C ASP A 112 16.73 -21.41 -1.99
N ILE A 113 16.25 -21.32 -3.24
CA ILE A 113 14.99 -21.93 -3.63
C ILE A 113 15.11 -22.76 -4.90
N GLN A 114 14.54 -23.96 -4.83
CA GLN A 114 14.27 -24.83 -5.97
C GLN A 114 12.88 -24.51 -6.50
N PHE A 115 12.81 -23.79 -7.62
CA PHE A 115 11.56 -23.52 -8.32
C PHE A 115 11.33 -24.50 -9.46
N ASN A 116 10.08 -24.63 -9.89
CA ASN A 116 9.68 -25.43 -11.05
C ASN A 116 8.73 -24.61 -11.94
N GLU A 117 8.51 -25.06 -13.19
CA GLU A 117 7.70 -24.34 -14.18
C GLU A 117 6.31 -23.92 -13.65
N LYS A 118 5.65 -24.78 -12.84
CA LYS A 118 4.33 -24.47 -12.26
C LYS A 118 4.42 -23.37 -11.19
N MET A 119 5.42 -23.44 -10.30
CA MET A 119 5.61 -22.41 -9.26
C MET A 119 5.88 -21.04 -9.88
N VAL A 120 6.67 -20.99 -10.96
CA VAL A 120 6.93 -19.76 -11.72
C VAL A 120 5.66 -19.25 -12.40
N GLU A 121 4.88 -20.14 -13.05
CA GLU A 121 3.59 -19.78 -13.65
C GLU A 121 2.58 -19.26 -12.61
N ASP A 122 2.45 -19.92 -11.45
CA ASP A 122 1.57 -19.49 -10.35
C ASP A 122 2.02 -18.13 -9.76
N ALA A 123 3.33 -17.87 -9.65
CA ALA A 123 3.85 -16.57 -9.25
C ALA A 123 3.49 -15.46 -10.25
N HIS A 124 3.73 -15.70 -11.54
CA HIS A 124 3.49 -14.72 -12.61
C HIS A 124 2.01 -14.39 -12.78
N ASN A 125 1.13 -15.38 -12.63
CA ASN A 125 -0.32 -15.18 -12.63
C ASN A 125 -0.80 -14.23 -11.52
N ASN A 126 0.01 -14.05 -10.45
CA ASN A 126 -0.27 -13.15 -9.34
C ASN A 126 0.62 -11.88 -9.35
N ASN A 127 1.33 -11.61 -10.44
CA ASN A 127 2.26 -10.47 -10.62
C ASN A 127 3.36 -10.37 -9.53
N VAL A 128 3.79 -11.52 -9.01
CA VAL A 128 4.93 -11.64 -8.09
C VAL A 128 6.02 -12.50 -8.70
N SER A 129 7.25 -12.31 -8.25
CA SER A 129 8.40 -13.08 -8.69
C SER A 129 8.39 -14.46 -8.04
N PHE A 130 9.11 -15.43 -8.62
CA PHE A 130 9.25 -16.74 -7.97
C PHE A 130 9.93 -16.66 -6.59
N GLY A 131 10.78 -15.64 -6.33
CA GLY A 131 11.41 -15.39 -5.03
C GLY A 131 10.39 -14.92 -3.99
N LYS A 132 9.66 -13.84 -4.29
CA LYS A 132 8.59 -13.32 -3.42
C LYS A 132 7.48 -14.36 -3.18
N TYR A 133 7.08 -15.07 -4.24
CA TYR A 133 6.07 -16.14 -4.15
C TYR A 133 6.50 -17.27 -3.20
N ALA A 134 7.79 -17.62 -3.14
CA ALA A 134 8.30 -18.63 -2.22
C ALA A 134 8.14 -18.25 -0.73
N ILE A 135 8.17 -16.94 -0.41
CA ILE A 135 7.85 -16.44 0.95
C ILE A 135 6.35 -16.54 1.19
N ILE A 136 5.54 -16.05 0.24
CA ILE A 136 4.08 -16.04 0.35
C ILE A 136 3.51 -17.45 0.52
N GLU A 137 4.02 -18.45 -0.21
CA GLU A 137 3.59 -19.85 -0.02
C GLU A 137 3.92 -20.37 1.38
N LYS A 138 5.06 -20.01 1.98
CA LYS A 138 5.40 -20.44 3.35
C LYS A 138 4.46 -19.80 4.37
N LEU A 139 4.19 -18.50 4.25
CA LEU A 139 3.23 -17.78 5.09
C LEU A 139 1.82 -18.38 5.00
N LEU A 140 1.31 -18.64 3.80
CA LEU A 140 -0.03 -19.22 3.60
C LEU A 140 -0.19 -20.66 4.09
N ASN A 141 0.91 -21.39 4.32
CA ASN A 141 0.88 -22.75 4.85
C ASN A 141 0.87 -22.80 6.39
N ASP A 142 1.26 -21.70 7.07
CA ASP A 142 1.34 -21.60 8.53
C ASP A 142 0.25 -20.67 9.13
N ASP A 143 -0.49 -19.94 8.29
CA ASP A 143 -1.53 -19.00 8.71
C ASP A 143 -2.83 -19.68 9.22
N GLU A 144 -3.31 -19.22 10.38
CA GLU A 144 -4.62 -19.58 10.95
C GLU A 144 -5.73 -18.57 10.58
N ASP A 145 -5.40 -17.34 10.18
CA ASP A 145 -6.32 -16.20 10.08
C ASP A 145 -6.97 -15.99 8.70
N ASN A 146 -6.65 -16.83 7.70
CA ASN A 146 -7.20 -16.83 6.32
C ASN A 146 -6.76 -15.65 5.44
N ILE A 147 -5.53 -15.17 5.60
CA ILE A 147 -4.95 -14.18 4.68
C ILE A 147 -4.88 -14.76 3.26
N THR A 148 -5.09 -13.91 2.25
CA THR A 148 -5.04 -14.34 0.85
C THR A 148 -3.70 -14.02 0.21
N LEU A 149 -3.38 -14.79 -0.83
CA LEU A 149 -2.23 -14.55 -1.71
C LEU A 149 -2.28 -13.14 -2.32
N GLU A 150 -3.49 -12.64 -2.65
CA GLU A 150 -3.68 -11.29 -3.20
C GLU A 150 -3.44 -10.18 -2.18
N GLU A 151 -3.55 -10.45 -0.88
CA GLU A 151 -3.19 -9.50 0.17
C GLU A 151 -1.67 -9.49 0.39
N LEU A 152 -1.07 -10.67 0.57
CA LEU A 152 0.39 -10.80 0.73
C LEU A 152 1.18 -10.37 -0.52
N SER A 153 0.62 -10.46 -1.72
CA SER A 153 1.31 -10.00 -2.94
C SER A 153 1.53 -8.48 -2.98
N LYS A 154 0.78 -7.71 -2.20
CA LYS A 154 0.86 -6.24 -2.12
C LYS A 154 1.99 -5.76 -1.20
N TYR A 155 2.40 -6.58 -0.22
CA TYR A 155 3.45 -6.24 0.75
C TYR A 155 4.84 -6.23 0.10
N SER A 156 5.75 -5.37 0.56
CA SER A 156 7.18 -5.42 0.24
C SER A 156 7.84 -6.68 0.79
N ILE A 157 9.14 -6.90 0.49
CA ILE A 157 9.85 -8.04 1.07
C ILE A 157 10.04 -7.86 2.57
N ASP A 158 10.37 -6.66 3.05
CA ASP A 158 10.49 -6.40 4.49
C ASP A 158 9.16 -6.54 5.25
N GLU A 159 8.05 -6.01 4.70
CA GLU A 159 6.71 -6.22 5.26
C GLU A 159 6.34 -7.72 5.34
N LEU A 160 6.73 -8.54 4.36
CA LEU A 160 6.53 -10.00 4.40
C LEU A 160 7.40 -10.71 5.46
N ILE A 161 8.65 -10.27 5.65
CA ILE A 161 9.54 -10.81 6.69
C ILE A 161 9.05 -10.38 8.09
N GLN A 162 8.53 -9.16 8.25
CA GLN A 162 7.92 -8.69 9.48
C GLN A 162 6.64 -9.49 9.80
N PHE A 163 5.75 -9.65 8.82
CA PHE A 163 4.52 -10.45 8.97
C PHE A 163 4.83 -11.89 9.39
N ALA A 164 5.91 -12.50 8.88
CA ALA A 164 6.37 -13.82 9.32
C ALA A 164 6.69 -13.84 10.82
N LYS A 165 7.47 -12.86 11.31
CA LYS A 165 7.88 -12.78 12.72
C LYS A 165 6.71 -12.54 13.66
N GLU A 166 5.75 -11.72 13.28
CA GLU A 166 4.53 -11.46 14.08
C GLU A 166 3.69 -12.72 14.24
N ASN A 167 3.61 -13.54 13.18
CA ASN A 167 2.97 -14.85 13.19
C ASN A 167 3.86 -15.98 13.76
N LYS A 168 5.07 -15.66 14.24
CA LYS A 168 6.05 -16.56 14.87
C LYS A 168 6.67 -17.60 13.94
N LEU A 169 6.60 -17.40 12.63
CA LEU A 169 7.33 -18.17 11.65
C LEU A 169 8.81 -17.74 11.68
N ASP A 170 9.72 -18.71 11.61
CA ASP A 170 11.16 -18.46 11.70
C ASP A 170 11.68 -17.86 10.38
N VAL A 171 12.41 -16.74 10.45
CA VAL A 171 12.92 -16.07 9.24
C VAL A 171 14.07 -16.86 8.61
N ASP A 172 14.77 -17.70 9.38
CA ASP A 172 15.74 -18.67 8.85
C ASP A 172 15.05 -19.77 8.00
N GLU A 173 13.72 -19.95 8.10
CA GLU A 173 12.95 -20.77 7.16
C GLU A 173 12.58 -20.03 5.88
N LEU A 174 12.67 -18.69 5.83
CA LEU A 174 12.34 -17.86 4.67
C LEU A 174 13.57 -17.46 3.85
N ILE A 175 14.66 -17.09 4.52
CA ILE A 175 15.89 -16.49 3.99
C ILE A 175 17.10 -17.24 4.53
N ASP A 176 18.05 -17.60 3.67
CA ASP A 176 19.22 -18.40 4.05
C ASP A 176 20.39 -17.57 4.58
N GLU A 177 20.61 -16.41 3.98
CA GLU A 177 21.75 -15.54 4.27
C GLU A 177 21.28 -14.07 4.20
N TYR A 178 21.69 -13.27 5.17
CA TYR A 178 21.38 -11.84 5.24
C TYR A 178 22.58 -11.09 5.80
N ASN A 179 22.72 -9.81 5.46
CA ASN A 179 23.76 -8.98 6.06
C ASN A 179 23.46 -8.67 7.55
N ASP A 180 24.50 -8.33 8.33
CA ASP A 180 24.44 -8.19 9.80
C ASP A 180 23.36 -7.19 10.31
N ASN A 181 22.79 -6.38 9.43
CA ASN A 181 21.81 -5.35 9.78
C ASN A 181 20.35 -5.88 9.85
N LEU A 182 20.07 -7.18 9.61
CA LEU A 182 18.68 -7.69 9.64
C LEU A 182 17.95 -7.42 10.99
N GLU A 183 18.68 -7.27 12.09
CA GLU A 183 18.07 -6.90 13.37
C GLU A 183 17.60 -5.42 13.36
N ASP A 184 18.43 -4.50 12.83
CA ASP A 184 18.07 -3.09 12.58
C ASP A 184 16.83 -2.95 11.68
N LEU A 185 16.67 -3.83 10.66
CA LEU A 185 15.48 -3.85 9.77
C LEU A 185 14.19 -3.93 10.58
N LEU A 186 14.19 -4.71 11.65
CA LEU A 186 12.98 -5.08 12.37
C LEU A 186 12.67 -4.09 13.49
N GLU A 187 13.70 -3.54 14.14
CA GLU A 187 13.55 -2.45 15.09
C GLU A 187 12.95 -1.20 14.41
N ASP A 188 13.55 -0.75 13.30
CA ASP A 188 13.06 0.37 12.48
C ASP A 188 11.61 0.18 11.97
N GLU A 189 11.12 -1.07 11.84
CA GLU A 189 9.79 -1.36 11.29
C GLU A 189 8.73 -1.33 12.37
N LYS A 190 9.06 -1.94 13.51
CA LYS A 190 8.25 -1.90 14.72
C LYS A 190 8.04 -0.45 15.17
N GLU A 191 9.07 0.39 15.11
CA GLU A 191 8.92 1.83 15.38
C GLU A 191 7.91 2.50 14.43
N ARG A 192 8.00 2.27 13.11
CA ARG A 192 7.02 2.84 12.15
C ARG A 192 5.61 2.29 12.34
N HIS A 193 5.44 1.02 12.68
CA HIS A 193 4.13 0.45 13.00
C HIS A 193 3.55 1.03 14.28
N GLU A 194 4.39 1.33 15.29
CA GLU A 194 3.98 2.04 16.50
C GLU A 194 3.57 3.49 16.18
N GLU A 195 4.35 4.23 15.37
CA GLU A 195 4.01 5.59 14.90
C GLU A 195 2.68 5.61 14.12
N GLN A 196 2.51 4.74 13.11
CA GLN A 196 1.26 4.65 12.33
C GLN A 196 0.05 4.25 13.19
N ALA A 197 0.25 3.41 14.20
CA ALA A 197 -0.80 3.04 15.15
C ALA A 197 -1.14 4.18 16.11
N GLU A 198 -0.21 5.09 16.41
CA GLU A 198 -0.43 6.31 17.19
C GLU A 198 -1.19 7.35 16.35
N GLU A 199 -0.75 7.66 15.12
CA GLU A 199 -1.47 8.54 14.18
C GLU A 199 -2.92 8.06 13.94
N ALA A 200 -3.10 6.73 13.77
CA ALA A 200 -4.43 6.13 13.59
C ALA A 200 -5.30 6.14 14.86
N ARG A 201 -4.73 6.38 16.05
CA ARG A 201 -5.47 6.61 17.30
C ARG A 201 -5.82 8.06 17.47
N GLU A 202 -4.87 8.99 17.32
CA GLU A 202 -5.13 10.43 17.38
C GLU A 202 -6.29 10.81 16.45
N LYS A 203 -6.23 10.35 15.18
CA LYS A 203 -7.30 10.58 14.21
C LYS A 203 -8.67 10.02 14.64
N ARG A 204 -8.72 8.90 15.36
CA ARG A 204 -9.98 8.34 15.88
C ARG A 204 -10.50 9.10 17.10
N GLU A 205 -9.62 9.70 17.89
CA GLU A 205 -9.99 10.57 19.01
C GLU A 205 -10.56 11.89 18.46
N ASP A 206 -9.89 12.51 17.49
CA ASP A 206 -10.41 13.68 16.74
C ASP A 206 -11.78 13.40 16.08
N GLU A 207 -11.94 12.26 15.41
CA GLU A 207 -13.20 11.85 14.78
C GLU A 207 -14.32 11.58 15.82
N ALA A 208 -13.97 11.18 17.05
CA ALA A 208 -14.93 10.94 18.13
C ALA A 208 -15.36 12.25 18.81
N GLU A 209 -14.42 13.15 19.12
CA GLU A 209 -14.72 14.48 19.69
C GLU A 209 -15.59 15.28 18.71
N ALA A 210 -15.26 15.27 17.42
CA ALA A 210 -16.03 15.93 16.37
C ALA A 210 -17.42 15.30 16.09
N GLU A 211 -17.73 14.10 16.61
CA GLU A 211 -19.07 13.51 16.59
C GLU A 211 -19.83 13.79 17.89
N GLU A 212 -19.14 13.88 19.04
CA GLU A 212 -19.74 14.32 20.32
C GLU A 212 -20.26 15.76 20.21
N ASP A 213 -19.47 16.69 19.68
CA ASP A 213 -19.87 18.08 19.38
C ASP A 213 -21.15 18.13 18.52
N ARG A 214 -21.24 17.30 17.47
CA ARG A 214 -22.43 17.24 16.58
C ARG A 214 -23.65 16.69 17.29
N LEU A 215 -23.46 15.75 18.22
CA LEU A 215 -24.54 15.19 19.03
C LEU A 215 -25.01 16.18 20.10
N GLU A 216 -24.12 17.04 20.62
CA GLU A 216 -24.48 18.13 21.54
C GLU A 216 -25.25 19.24 20.80
N GLU A 217 -24.72 19.78 19.69
CA GLU A 217 -25.43 20.74 18.82
C GLU A 217 -26.83 20.26 18.41
N LYS A 218 -26.98 18.94 18.18
CA LYS A 218 -28.26 18.35 17.80
C LYS A 218 -29.21 18.26 19.00
N ARG A 219 -28.71 18.00 20.20
CA ARG A 219 -29.53 18.00 21.43
C ARG A 219 -30.02 19.39 21.77
N GLU A 220 -29.16 20.41 21.68
CA GLU A 220 -29.57 21.80 21.88
C GLU A 220 -30.73 22.17 20.94
N LYS A 221 -30.62 21.86 19.64
CA LYS A 221 -31.71 22.07 18.66
C LYS A 221 -32.97 21.25 18.96
N GLU A 222 -32.83 20.01 19.45
CA GLU A 222 -33.96 19.17 19.88
C GLU A 222 -34.60 19.63 21.21
N GLU A 223 -33.91 20.43 22.03
CA GLU A 223 -34.44 21.07 23.24
C GLU A 223 -35.11 22.41 22.90
N ASP A 224 -34.48 23.27 22.08
CA ASP A 224 -35.09 24.49 21.52
C ASP A 224 -36.43 24.16 20.82
N GLU A 225 -36.47 23.14 19.94
CA GLU A 225 -37.71 22.69 19.27
C GLU A 225 -38.79 22.12 20.20
N ARG A 226 -38.44 21.80 21.46
CA ARG A 226 -39.41 21.39 22.50
C ARG A 226 -39.92 22.58 23.27
N GLU A 227 -39.06 23.49 23.74
CA GLU A 227 -39.50 24.71 24.42
C GLU A 227 -40.44 25.52 23.51
N ASP A 228 -40.06 25.71 22.24
CA ASP A 228 -40.85 26.41 21.20
C ASP A 228 -42.19 25.70 20.85
N ARG A 229 -42.35 24.45 21.28
CA ARG A 229 -43.57 23.64 21.13
C ARG A 229 -44.42 23.62 22.40
N GLU A 230 -43.79 23.63 23.58
CA GLU A 230 -44.47 23.73 24.88
C GLU A 230 -45.10 25.13 25.07
N ASP A 231 -44.39 26.21 24.76
CA ASP A 231 -44.93 27.59 24.71
C ASP A 231 -46.15 27.68 23.76
N ARG A 232 -46.10 26.95 22.65
CA ARG A 232 -47.15 26.93 21.61
C ARG A 232 -48.36 26.07 21.99
N GLU A 233 -48.22 25.16 22.96
CA GLU A 233 -49.35 24.47 23.59
C GLU A 233 -49.91 25.25 24.78
N GLU A 234 -49.08 25.94 25.58
CA GLU A 234 -49.55 26.75 26.71
C GLU A 234 -50.43 27.93 26.23
N HIS A 235 -49.98 28.68 25.21
CA HIS A 235 -50.80 29.71 24.55
C HIS A 235 -52.03 29.18 23.78
N LYS A 236 -52.22 27.86 23.71
CA LYS A 236 -53.43 27.26 23.14
C LYS A 236 -54.55 27.09 24.16
N TYR A 237 -54.22 27.10 25.46
CA TYR A 237 -55.20 27.05 26.55
C TYR A 237 -55.63 28.42 27.05
N GLU A 238 -54.86 29.48 26.79
CA GLU A 238 -55.25 30.87 27.09
C GLU A 238 -56.20 31.50 26.05
N LYS A 239 -56.52 30.79 24.96
CA LYS A 239 -57.26 31.34 23.81
C LYS A 239 -58.64 30.73 23.55
N ASP A 240 -59.18 30.01 24.53
CA ASP A 240 -60.54 29.43 24.50
C ASP A 240 -61.52 30.11 25.49
N ASP A 241 -61.09 31.12 26.27
CA ASP A 241 -61.91 31.77 27.32
C ASP A 241 -62.47 33.17 26.96
N ASP A 242 -62.03 33.80 25.86
CA ASP A 242 -62.51 35.13 25.40
C ASP A 242 -62.83 35.12 23.89
N ASP A 243 -64.03 34.66 23.50
CA ASP A 243 -64.69 34.99 22.21
C ASP A 243 -66.20 34.60 22.22
N GLU A 244 -66.95 35.03 23.25
CA GLU A 244 -68.42 35.23 23.12
C GLU A 244 -68.71 36.70 22.78
N ASP A 245 -69.52 36.89 21.74
CA ASP A 245 -70.10 38.15 21.26
C ASP A 245 -69.13 39.30 20.86
N ASP A 246 -69.02 39.57 19.55
CA ASP A 246 -70.02 40.47 18.97
C ASP A 246 -70.18 40.39 17.43
N ARG A 247 -71.34 40.83 16.94
CA ARG A 247 -71.68 40.90 15.50
C ARG A 247 -71.83 42.36 15.07
N HIS A 248 -71.23 42.77 13.94
CA HIS A 248 -72.00 43.39 12.83
C HIS A 248 -71.20 43.66 11.56
N ASP A 249 -71.94 43.69 10.45
CA ASP A 249 -71.58 44.12 9.09
C ASP A 249 -70.97 45.54 8.99
N SER A 250 -70.16 45.83 7.95
CA SER A 250 -70.63 46.44 6.69
C SER A 250 -69.52 47.18 5.89
N ASP A 251 -69.35 46.74 4.63
CA ASP A 251 -69.17 47.46 3.35
C ASP A 251 -68.32 48.75 3.18
N HIS A 252 -67.63 48.79 2.01
CA HIS A 252 -67.12 49.96 1.26
C HIS A 252 -65.93 50.77 1.87
N ASP A 253 -64.95 51.30 1.11
CA ASP A 253 -64.75 51.32 -0.36
C ASP A 253 -63.28 51.56 -0.77
N ASP A 254 -62.98 51.18 -2.01
CA ASP A 254 -62.08 51.80 -3.01
C ASP A 254 -60.54 51.95 -2.83
N ASP A 255 -59.88 51.42 -3.88
CA ASP A 255 -58.90 52.08 -4.77
C ASP A 255 -57.36 51.89 -4.65
N HIS A 256 -56.83 51.31 -5.74
CA HIS A 256 -55.55 51.60 -6.44
C HIS A 256 -54.21 51.30 -5.71
N ASP A 257 -53.13 50.80 -6.36
CA ASP A 257 -52.80 50.66 -7.80
C ASP A 257 -52.10 49.33 -8.13
N GLU A 258 -52.08 48.97 -9.42
CA GLU A 258 -51.24 47.93 -10.03
C GLU A 258 -49.77 48.39 -10.18
N ASP A 259 -48.81 47.47 -10.22
CA ASP A 259 -47.88 47.34 -11.36
C ASP A 259 -46.98 46.09 -11.24
N ASP A 260 -46.77 45.42 -12.38
CA ASP A 260 -45.94 44.22 -12.58
C ASP A 260 -44.43 44.46 -12.39
N TYR A 261 -43.63 43.38 -12.29
CA TYR A 261 -42.60 43.06 -13.31
C TYR A 261 -42.00 41.64 -13.12
N HIS A 262 -42.22 40.79 -14.14
CA HIS A 262 -41.30 39.81 -14.75
C HIS A 262 -39.83 40.29 -14.82
N ASP A 263 -38.76 39.54 -15.09
CA ASP A 263 -38.40 38.11 -15.34
C ASP A 263 -36.85 38.04 -15.08
N GLU A 264 -36.01 37.01 -15.34
CA GLU A 264 -36.06 35.73 -16.08
C GLU A 264 -35.04 34.75 -15.39
N ASP A 265 -34.88 33.51 -15.87
CA ASP A 265 -33.77 32.61 -15.49
C ASP A 265 -32.41 33.05 -16.10
N ASP A 266 -31.29 32.44 -15.69
CA ASP A 266 -30.15 32.17 -16.61
C ASP A 266 -29.21 31.06 -16.06
N ASP A 267 -28.68 30.25 -16.99
CA ASP A 267 -27.96 28.95 -16.87
C ASP A 267 -26.77 28.82 -15.88
#